data_AF-A0A938SDS9-F1
#
_entry.id   AF-A0A938SDS9-F1
#
_cell.length_a   1.000
_cell.length_b   1.000
_cell.length_c   1.000
_cell.angle_alpha   90.00
_cell.angle_beta   90.00
_cell.angle_gamma   90.00
#
_symmetry.space_group_name_H-M   'P 1'
#
loop_
_entity.id
_entity.type
_entity.pdbx_description
1 polymer ?
#
loop_
_entity_poly.entity_id
_entity_poly.type
_entity_poly.pdbx_seq_one_letter_code
_entity_poly.pdbx_strand_id
1 'polypeptide(L)'
;MIRQSVAEILNDHVTFELEAIDRMYLNAYVPSLQTGAGFAYFVKTQLGGRVPSTVMIAPMSDRFVKAIERFVKREGVDLVTFEKGQRKDDVAQEYLAAFDGDEGVLFVGKAQEKASVFRTEKRRDAGGATYPWITRSTAVPNHYYFYIVDRDFGPLFIKFCSYFPYAAKLCVNGHEWLKRQLAQRGIPFEPLDNGIRSTDAAARVQQIADTLTAAKIDAVFRKWLRRLPHPFAAAHRKAGYRYQLSILQAEFALTQVLDRPQTGRGFFEEVIRENLDIGRPDQMQLIFNRRVSRRTPGRFRTRVLTEGVVPSLHVDYKKTKVKQYHKEGQALRTETTINDTYDFTIGRALDNLPALREIGFAANRRLLRVEYLSHDCLIGDDHLDRLTHPAVIDTQRAAALRLGDRRVLALMQTLCLFALHPQGFRHRDIRAQVAHLLGRPPEDYGPGHMTYDLRRLRLHGFIDRMPGSHRYRITETGARLAVLYLRIYARGFRPAASLPTSGTRRGAQAFERLDAALTKFLQEVRLVA
;
A
#
# COMPACT_ATOMS: atom_id res chain seq x y z
N MET A 1 -18.25 29.33 5.07
CA MET A 1 -16.94 28.86 4.59
C MET A 1 -17.22 28.11 3.30
N ILE A 2 -16.78 28.62 2.16
CA ILE A 2 -16.98 27.95 0.86
C ILE A 2 -16.26 26.60 0.95
N ARG A 3 -16.99 25.53 0.68
CA ARG A 3 -16.53 24.17 0.85
C ARG A 3 -15.67 23.83 -0.36
N GLN A 4 -14.34 23.91 -0.22
CA GLN A 4 -13.42 23.62 -1.31
C GLN A 4 -13.53 22.14 -1.71
N SER A 5 -13.56 21.86 -3.01
CA SER A 5 -13.59 20.48 -3.50
C SER A 5 -12.23 19.79 -3.31
N VAL A 6 -12.22 18.45 -3.23
CA VAL A 6 -10.96 17.68 -3.18
C VAL A 6 -10.06 18.01 -4.38
N ALA A 7 -10.63 18.29 -5.54
CA ALA A 7 -9.88 18.68 -6.72
C ALA A 7 -9.22 20.06 -6.59
N GLU A 8 -9.93 21.07 -6.10
CA GLU A 8 -9.34 22.39 -5.79
C GLU A 8 -8.18 22.26 -4.82
N ILE A 9 -8.33 21.44 -3.77
CA ILE A 9 -7.26 21.21 -2.79
C ILE A 9 -6.04 20.54 -3.43
N LEU A 10 -6.25 19.53 -4.28
CA LEU A 10 -5.15 18.85 -4.94
C LEU A 10 -4.47 19.70 -6.03
N ASN A 11 -5.19 20.58 -6.72
CA ASN A 11 -4.66 21.39 -7.81
C ASN A 11 -4.02 22.71 -7.32
N ASP A 12 -4.67 23.39 -6.39
CA ASP A 12 -4.34 24.78 -6.05
C ASP A 12 -3.53 24.90 -4.75
N HIS A 13 -3.58 23.86 -3.90
CA HIS A 13 -2.99 23.90 -2.57
C HIS A 13 -1.79 22.95 -2.39
N VAL A 14 -1.52 22.02 -3.32
CA VAL A 14 -0.34 21.16 -3.26
C VAL A 14 0.89 21.91 -3.77
N THR A 15 1.86 22.15 -2.88
CA THR A 15 3.10 22.90 -3.20
C THR A 15 4.28 21.98 -3.50
N PHE A 16 4.28 20.79 -2.93
CA PHE A 16 5.35 19.80 -3.09
C PHE A 16 4.79 18.39 -2.99
N GLU A 17 5.36 17.49 -3.79
CA GLU A 17 4.99 16.09 -3.83
C GLU A 17 6.22 15.19 -3.84
N LEU A 18 6.14 14.07 -3.10
CA LEU A 18 7.21 13.08 -3.03
C LEU A 18 6.66 11.65 -2.96
N GLU A 19 7.14 10.80 -3.86
CA GLU A 19 7.02 9.34 -3.77
C GLU A 19 8.31 8.75 -3.20
N ALA A 20 8.20 8.05 -2.07
CA ALA A 20 9.34 7.42 -1.43
C ALA A 20 8.97 6.09 -0.76
N ILE A 21 9.96 5.21 -0.61
CA ILE A 21 9.84 4.06 0.28
C ILE A 21 9.82 4.61 1.71
N ASP A 22 8.85 4.18 2.50
CA ASP A 22 8.73 4.57 3.91
C ASP A 22 9.50 3.58 4.79
N ARG A 23 8.84 2.61 5.44
CA ARG A 23 9.51 1.52 6.15
C ARG A 23 9.59 0.25 5.31
N MET A 24 10.74 -0.41 5.37
CA MET A 24 10.89 -1.78 4.89
C MET A 24 11.35 -2.70 6.01
N TYR A 25 10.56 -3.73 6.27
CA TYR A 25 10.94 -4.84 7.13
C TYR A 25 11.32 -6.04 6.25
N LEU A 26 12.54 -6.51 6.41
CA LEU A 26 13.11 -7.63 5.68
C LEU A 26 13.43 -8.77 6.64
N ASN A 27 13.09 -10.00 6.26
CA ASN A 27 13.67 -11.17 6.90
C ASN A 27 15.08 -11.37 6.36
N ALA A 28 16.00 -11.75 7.23
CA ALA A 28 17.31 -12.27 6.88
C ALA A 28 17.40 -13.73 7.35
N TYR A 29 17.62 -14.65 6.41
CA TYR A 29 17.69 -16.08 6.72
C TYR A 29 18.76 -16.77 5.89
N VAL A 30 19.30 -17.88 6.38
CA VAL A 30 20.19 -18.74 5.60
C VAL A 30 19.34 -19.80 4.91
N PRO A 31 19.21 -19.79 3.56
CA PRO A 31 18.24 -20.64 2.84
C PRO A 31 18.45 -22.13 3.10
N SER A 32 19.70 -22.59 3.06
CA SER A 32 20.06 -23.98 3.30
C SER A 32 19.75 -24.45 4.72
N LEU A 33 19.50 -23.55 5.68
CA LEU A 33 19.16 -23.90 7.06
C LEU A 33 17.67 -23.78 7.36
N GLN A 34 16.82 -23.61 6.34
CA GLN A 34 15.37 -23.53 6.53
C GLN A 34 14.67 -24.89 6.53
N THR A 35 15.38 -25.99 6.28
CA THR A 35 14.84 -27.34 6.25
C THR A 35 15.54 -28.26 7.25
N GLY A 36 14.87 -29.32 7.70
CA GLY A 36 15.46 -30.32 8.60
C GLY A 36 16.65 -31.05 7.97
N ALA A 37 16.59 -31.34 6.67
CA ALA A 37 17.71 -31.92 5.92
C ALA A 37 18.92 -30.98 5.90
N GLY A 38 18.69 -29.69 5.68
CA GLY A 38 19.72 -28.67 5.70
C GLY A 38 20.38 -28.50 7.08
N PHE A 39 19.57 -28.53 8.15
CA PHE A 39 20.06 -28.61 9.52
C PHE A 39 20.97 -29.83 9.72
N ALA A 40 20.49 -31.02 9.33
CA ALA A 40 21.24 -32.26 9.53
C ALA A 40 22.57 -32.25 8.75
N TYR A 41 22.56 -31.73 7.53
CA TYR A 41 23.75 -31.56 6.71
C TYR A 41 24.75 -30.59 7.36
N PHE A 42 24.29 -29.46 7.90
CA PHE A 42 25.14 -28.51 8.63
C PHE A 42 25.79 -29.15 9.86
N VAL A 43 25.02 -29.88 10.69
CA VAL A 43 25.57 -30.55 11.88
C VAL A 43 26.64 -31.59 11.49
N LYS A 44 26.37 -32.39 10.46
CA LYS A 44 27.31 -33.43 10.01
C LYS A 44 28.58 -32.85 9.41
N THR A 45 28.46 -31.88 8.50
CA THR A 45 29.59 -31.40 7.70
C THR A 45 30.36 -30.26 8.34
N GLN A 46 29.69 -29.37 9.09
CA GLN A 46 30.32 -28.19 9.68
C GLN A 46 30.65 -28.36 11.15
N LEU A 47 29.87 -29.16 11.88
CA LEU A 47 30.09 -29.41 13.31
C LEU A 47 30.67 -30.80 13.61
N GLY A 48 30.87 -31.64 12.59
CA GLY A 48 31.41 -32.99 12.74
C GLY A 48 30.51 -33.95 13.54
N GLY A 49 29.23 -33.61 13.72
CA GLY A 49 28.31 -34.41 14.52
C GLY A 49 27.86 -35.66 13.77
N ARG A 50 28.12 -36.85 14.33
CA ARG A 50 27.65 -38.13 13.76
C ARG A 50 26.12 -38.21 13.71
N VAL A 51 25.46 -37.66 14.73
CA VAL A 51 24.01 -37.64 14.91
C VAL A 51 23.53 -36.18 14.86
N PRO A 52 22.56 -35.82 14.00
CA PRO A 52 22.00 -34.47 13.97
C PRO A 52 21.22 -34.20 15.27
N SER A 53 21.87 -33.52 16.20
CA SER A 53 21.31 -33.16 17.51
C SER A 53 21.37 -31.66 17.74
N THR A 54 20.31 -31.08 18.30
CA THR A 54 20.29 -29.68 18.73
C THR A 54 21.27 -29.39 19.87
N VAL A 55 21.75 -30.40 20.59
CA VAL A 55 22.83 -30.25 21.59
C VAL A 55 24.11 -29.71 20.95
N MET A 56 24.42 -30.11 19.71
CA MET A 56 25.61 -29.64 18.98
C MET A 56 25.56 -28.14 18.66
N ILE A 57 24.38 -27.53 18.75
CA ILE A 57 24.13 -26.13 18.42
C ILE A 57 24.25 -25.23 19.66
N ALA A 58 24.01 -25.75 20.86
CA ALA A 58 24.05 -24.96 22.09
C ALA A 58 25.36 -24.17 22.25
N PRO A 59 26.56 -24.75 22.03
CA PRO A 59 27.81 -23.99 22.09
C PRO A 59 27.90 -22.84 21.07
N MET A 60 27.27 -22.97 19.90
CA MET A 60 27.23 -21.89 18.91
C MET A 60 26.37 -20.73 19.41
N SER A 61 25.22 -21.01 20.00
CA SER A 61 24.32 -19.99 20.57
C SER A 61 24.99 -19.28 21.74
N ASP A 62 25.63 -20.03 22.65
CA ASP A 62 26.34 -19.45 23.80
C ASP A 62 27.49 -18.56 23.35
N ARG A 63 28.28 -19.01 22.36
CA ARG A 63 29.36 -18.20 21.78
C ARG A 63 28.81 -16.94 21.13
N PHE A 64 27.67 -17.01 20.46
CA PHE A 64 27.04 -15.85 19.82
C PHE A 64 26.58 -14.85 20.87
N VAL A 65 25.86 -15.28 21.92
CA VAL A 65 25.43 -14.41 23.02
C VAL A 65 26.64 -13.76 23.71
N LYS A 66 27.67 -14.53 24.05
CA LYS A 66 28.93 -13.99 24.61
C LYS A 66 29.64 -13.01 23.67
N ALA A 67 29.52 -13.19 22.35
CA ALA A 67 30.07 -12.23 21.39
C ALA A 67 29.28 -10.91 21.39
N ILE A 68 27.96 -10.95 21.60
CA ILE A 68 27.12 -9.77 21.78
C ILE A 68 27.49 -9.05 23.08
N GLU A 69 27.58 -9.76 24.20
CA GLU A 69 27.94 -9.17 25.49
C GLU A 69 29.34 -8.51 25.46
N ARG A 70 30.31 -9.16 24.81
CA ARG A 70 31.64 -8.56 24.59
C ARG A 70 31.60 -7.34 23.66
N PHE A 71 30.75 -7.36 22.64
CA PHE A 71 30.57 -6.22 21.75
C PHE A 71 30.02 -5.01 22.52
N VAL A 72 28.94 -5.20 23.28
CA VAL A 72 28.32 -4.17 24.13
C VAL A 72 29.37 -3.53 25.04
N LYS A 73 30.14 -4.35 25.76
CA LYS A 73 31.21 -3.86 26.65
C LYS A 73 32.34 -3.11 25.91
N ARG A 74 32.74 -3.61 24.73
CA ARG A 74 33.84 -3.02 23.97
C ARG A 74 33.47 -1.70 23.32
N GLU A 75 32.26 -1.60 22.76
CA GLU A 75 31.77 -0.38 22.12
C GLU A 75 31.21 0.63 23.12
N GLY A 76 31.04 0.24 24.40
CA GLY A 76 30.50 1.11 25.44
C GLY A 76 29.03 1.47 25.24
N VAL A 77 28.26 0.60 24.57
CA VAL A 77 26.82 0.81 24.30
C VAL A 77 25.97 0.06 25.31
N ASP A 78 24.73 0.51 25.51
CA ASP A 78 23.82 -0.12 26.48
C ASP A 78 23.22 -1.44 25.99
N LEU A 79 22.97 -2.36 26.93
CA LEU A 79 22.18 -3.58 26.71
C LEU A 79 20.82 -3.45 27.43
N VAL A 80 19.81 -2.97 26.72
CA VAL A 80 18.48 -2.68 27.26
C VAL A 80 17.58 -3.91 27.17
N THR A 81 17.02 -4.39 28.28
CA THR A 81 15.99 -5.44 28.24
C THR A 81 14.62 -4.80 28.12
N PHE A 82 13.91 -5.09 27.04
CA PHE A 82 12.59 -4.50 26.79
C PHE A 82 11.52 -5.07 27.72
N GLU A 83 10.73 -4.16 28.29
CA GLU A 83 9.58 -4.54 29.12
C GLU A 83 8.37 -4.96 28.27
N LYS A 84 7.45 -5.70 28.89
CA LYS A 84 6.22 -6.14 28.21
C LYS A 84 5.35 -4.93 27.90
N GLY A 85 5.05 -4.71 26.63
CA GLY A 85 4.21 -3.59 26.17
C GLY A 85 4.98 -2.30 25.92
N GLN A 86 6.27 -2.24 26.25
CA GLN A 86 7.13 -1.11 25.94
C GLN A 86 7.29 -0.97 24.42
N ARG A 87 7.06 0.24 23.91
CA ARG A 87 7.28 0.56 22.51
C ARG A 87 8.78 0.73 22.29
N LYS A 88 9.37 -0.22 21.58
CA LYS A 88 10.81 -0.23 21.28
C LYS A 88 11.25 0.99 20.48
N ASP A 89 10.36 1.52 19.65
CA ASP A 89 10.62 2.72 18.85
C ASP A 89 10.76 3.97 19.73
N ASP A 90 9.98 4.09 20.81
CA ASP A 90 10.04 5.25 21.70
C ASP A 90 11.39 5.28 22.44
N VAL A 91 11.82 4.11 22.96
CA VAL A 91 13.17 3.95 23.53
C VAL A 91 14.24 4.28 22.50
N ALA A 92 14.09 3.83 21.25
CA ALA A 92 15.07 4.11 20.22
C ALA A 92 15.18 5.60 19.87
N GLN A 93 14.09 6.35 19.97
CA GLN A 93 14.10 7.80 19.77
C GLN A 93 14.86 8.54 20.87
N GLU A 94 14.75 8.10 22.14
CA GLU A 94 15.50 8.69 23.25
C GLU A 94 17.02 8.57 23.02
N TYR A 95 17.49 7.38 22.64
CA TYR A 95 18.91 7.17 22.32
C TYR A 95 19.35 7.92 21.07
N LEU A 96 18.48 8.01 20.05
CA LEU A 96 18.78 8.74 18.82
C LEU A 96 18.93 10.24 19.08
N ALA A 97 18.10 10.81 19.96
CA ALA A 97 18.16 12.24 20.31
C ALA A 97 19.45 12.61 21.07
N ALA A 98 20.05 11.67 21.79
CA ALA A 98 21.31 11.86 22.53
C ALA A 98 22.56 11.46 21.73
N PHE A 99 22.42 11.08 20.45
CA PHE A 99 23.53 10.56 19.64
C PHE A 99 24.22 11.66 18.83
N ASP A 100 25.49 11.92 19.15
CA ASP A 100 26.30 12.96 18.49
C ASP A 100 27.17 12.45 17.31
N GLY A 101 27.11 11.15 17.00
CA GLY A 101 27.91 10.54 15.95
C GLY A 101 27.25 10.57 14.56
N ASP A 102 28.06 10.38 13.51
CA ASP A 102 27.55 10.19 12.15
C ASP A 102 27.17 8.73 11.85
N GLU A 103 27.75 7.78 12.59
CA GLU A 103 27.54 6.36 12.36
C GLU A 103 27.93 5.52 13.58
N GLY A 104 27.04 4.62 14.03
CA GLY A 104 27.31 3.79 15.19
C GLY A 104 26.13 2.92 15.61
N VAL A 105 26.36 2.06 16.60
CA VAL A 105 25.29 1.37 17.32
C VAL A 105 24.84 2.27 18.45
N LEU A 106 23.54 2.57 18.53
CA LEU A 106 22.96 3.37 19.60
C LEU A 106 22.92 2.57 20.90
N PHE A 107 22.29 1.40 20.83
CA PHE A 107 22.18 0.44 21.93
C PHE A 107 21.79 -0.94 21.36
N VAL A 108 21.89 -1.96 22.22
CA VAL A 108 21.41 -3.31 21.93
C VAL A 108 20.19 -3.59 22.79
N GLY A 109 19.03 -3.76 22.17
CA GLY A 109 17.81 -4.18 22.84
C GLY A 109 17.70 -5.71 22.95
N LYS A 110 17.17 -6.23 24.05
CA LYS A 110 16.95 -7.66 24.32
C LYS A 110 15.47 -7.92 24.61
N ALA A 111 14.86 -8.85 23.88
CA ALA A 111 13.47 -9.27 24.11
C ALA A 111 13.30 -10.78 23.92
N GLN A 112 12.42 -11.40 24.70
CA GLN A 112 12.00 -12.78 24.48
C GLN A 112 10.83 -12.82 23.50
N GLU A 113 10.98 -13.55 22.39
CA GLU A 113 9.93 -13.64 21.37
C GLU A 113 9.84 -15.03 20.76
N LYS A 114 8.65 -15.40 20.29
CA LYS A 114 8.42 -16.68 19.63
C LYS A 114 9.23 -16.77 18.34
N ALA A 115 9.98 -17.85 18.19
CA ALA A 115 10.74 -18.18 16.99
C ALA A 115 10.52 -19.63 16.58
N SER A 116 10.54 -19.86 15.26
CA SER A 116 10.57 -21.22 14.71
C SER A 116 11.98 -21.78 14.81
N VAL A 117 12.12 -22.93 15.47
CA VAL A 117 13.40 -23.60 15.75
C VAL A 117 13.35 -25.05 15.31
N PHE A 118 14.50 -25.71 15.30
CA PHE A 118 14.57 -27.16 15.14
C PHE A 118 14.63 -27.84 16.51
N ARG A 119 13.99 -29.01 16.62
CA ARG A 119 14.16 -29.95 17.73
C ARG A 119 14.51 -31.32 17.19
N THR A 120 15.35 -32.05 17.93
CA THR A 120 15.62 -33.46 17.68
C THR A 120 14.70 -34.30 18.54
N GLU A 121 13.85 -35.09 17.89
CA GLU A 121 12.99 -36.09 18.52
C GLU A 121 13.56 -37.48 18.27
N LYS A 122 13.27 -38.42 19.17
CA LYS A 122 13.61 -39.84 18.98
C LYS A 122 12.43 -40.54 18.32
N ARG A 123 12.64 -41.12 17.13
CA ARG A 123 11.65 -41.97 16.44
C ARG A 123 12.14 -43.41 16.38
N ARG A 124 11.23 -44.34 16.07
CA ARG A 124 11.52 -45.76 15.85
C ARG A 124 11.16 -46.13 14.42
N ASP A 125 11.95 -46.99 13.79
CA ASP A 125 11.60 -47.62 12.53
C ASP A 125 10.69 -48.83 12.73
N ALA A 126 10.32 -49.51 11.65
CA ALA A 126 9.46 -50.69 11.68
C ALA A 126 10.09 -51.87 12.46
N GLY A 127 11.42 -51.92 12.59
CA GLY A 127 12.15 -52.92 13.36
C GLY A 127 12.38 -52.51 14.82
N GLY A 128 11.85 -51.36 15.26
CA GLY A 128 11.99 -50.85 16.62
C GLY A 128 13.32 -50.11 16.90
N ALA A 129 14.23 -50.03 15.93
CA ALA A 129 15.48 -49.31 16.08
C ALA A 129 15.25 -47.80 16.11
N THR A 130 15.95 -47.11 17.00
CA THR A 130 15.68 -45.69 17.25
C THR A 130 16.60 -44.80 16.44
N TYR A 131 16.04 -43.75 15.83
CA TYR A 131 16.80 -42.77 15.06
C TYR A 131 16.38 -41.32 15.38
N PRO A 132 17.28 -40.33 15.21
CA PRO A 132 16.96 -38.92 15.42
C PRO A 132 16.07 -38.39 14.28
N TRP A 133 15.02 -37.67 14.63
CA TRP A 133 14.15 -36.97 13.69
C TRP A 133 14.19 -35.46 13.95
N ILE A 134 14.50 -34.68 12.92
CA ILE A 134 14.54 -33.23 13.02
C ILE A 134 13.17 -32.67 12.65
N THR A 135 12.51 -32.04 13.61
CA THR A 135 11.21 -31.40 13.41
C THR A 135 11.29 -29.90 13.64
N ARG A 136 10.37 -29.16 13.03
CA ARG A 136 10.14 -27.74 13.33
C ARG A 136 9.33 -27.64 14.62
N SER A 137 9.74 -26.76 15.51
CA SER A 137 9.03 -26.45 16.75
C SER A 137 9.03 -24.94 16.99
N THR A 138 8.38 -24.51 18.06
CA THR A 138 8.38 -23.11 18.51
C THR A 138 9.09 -23.02 19.85
N ALA A 139 9.97 -22.04 20.00
CA ALA A 139 10.60 -21.68 21.26
C ALA A 139 10.49 -20.16 21.48
N VAL A 140 10.83 -19.69 22.68
CA VAL A 140 10.85 -18.25 23.01
C VAL A 140 12.27 -17.81 23.36
N PRO A 141 13.24 -17.88 22.42
CA PRO A 141 14.60 -17.45 22.68
C PRO A 141 14.69 -15.92 22.82
N ASN A 142 15.82 -15.47 23.38
CA ASN A 142 16.16 -14.05 23.34
C ASN A 142 16.39 -13.62 21.89
N HIS A 143 15.94 -12.41 21.57
CA HIS A 143 16.28 -11.69 20.36
C HIS A 143 17.04 -10.44 20.74
N TYR A 144 18.09 -10.15 19.97
CA TYR A 144 18.93 -8.97 20.15
C TYR A 144 18.71 -8.01 18.99
N TYR A 145 18.34 -6.78 19.31
CA TYR A 145 18.06 -5.68 18.40
C TYR A 145 19.23 -4.71 18.43
N PHE A 146 20.00 -4.65 17.37
CA PHE A 146 21.03 -3.63 17.21
C PHE A 146 20.38 -2.41 16.56
N TYR A 147 20.08 -1.38 17.35
CA TYR A 147 19.63 -0.08 16.86
C TYR A 147 20.85 0.72 16.43
N ILE A 148 20.82 1.23 15.20
CA ILE A 148 21.99 1.69 14.48
C ILE A 148 21.66 3.03 13.81
N VAL A 149 22.62 3.95 13.80
CA VAL A 149 22.66 5.06 12.84
C VAL A 149 23.71 4.72 11.80
N ASP A 150 23.30 4.61 10.55
CA ASP A 150 24.20 4.44 9.41
C ASP A 150 24.40 5.78 8.71
N ARG A 151 25.62 6.05 8.24
CA ARG A 151 25.97 7.30 7.57
C ARG A 151 25.08 7.63 6.37
N ASP A 152 24.67 6.60 5.62
CA ASP A 152 23.91 6.76 4.37
C ASP A 152 22.42 6.53 4.57
N PHE A 153 22.04 5.64 5.48
CA PHE A 153 20.64 5.24 5.73
C PHE A 153 19.98 5.94 6.92
N GLY A 154 20.75 6.57 7.80
CA GLY A 154 20.25 7.07 9.06
C GLY A 154 19.84 5.93 10.00
N PRO A 155 18.82 6.13 10.85
CA PRO A 155 18.35 5.13 11.79
C PRO A 155 17.83 3.85 11.11
N LEU A 156 18.35 2.71 11.56
CA LEU A 156 17.90 1.37 11.16
C LEU A 156 18.07 0.40 12.32
N PHE A 157 17.53 -0.82 12.21
CA PHE A 157 17.89 -1.88 13.14
C PHE A 157 18.13 -3.23 12.47
N ILE A 158 19.03 -4.01 13.06
CA ILE A 158 19.20 -5.44 12.75
C ILE A 158 18.85 -6.26 13.99
N LYS A 159 17.87 -7.13 13.85
CA LYS A 159 17.44 -8.05 14.89
C LYS A 159 18.01 -9.44 14.62
N PHE A 160 18.58 -10.10 15.62
CA PHE A 160 18.97 -11.51 15.56
C PHE A 160 18.19 -12.35 16.56
N CYS A 161 17.72 -13.52 16.14
CA CYS A 161 17.39 -14.61 17.05
C CYS A 161 18.69 -15.19 17.63
N SER A 162 18.75 -15.36 18.95
CA SER A 162 19.91 -15.97 19.63
C SER A 162 19.97 -17.50 19.51
N TYR A 163 18.96 -18.11 18.90
CA TYR A 163 18.88 -19.56 18.71
C TYR A 163 18.85 -19.92 17.23
N PHE A 164 19.41 -21.08 16.90
CA PHE A 164 19.48 -21.60 15.54
C PHE A 164 18.09 -21.77 14.91
N PRO A 165 17.88 -21.40 13.63
CA PRO A 165 18.87 -21.07 12.61
C PRO A 165 19.33 -19.60 12.58
N TYR A 166 19.21 -18.89 13.70
CA TYR A 166 19.62 -17.49 13.87
C TYR A 166 18.96 -16.57 12.84
N ALA A 167 17.65 -16.78 12.62
CA ALA A 167 16.87 -15.88 11.76
C ALA A 167 17.04 -14.44 12.25
N ALA A 168 17.24 -13.54 11.30
CA ALA A 168 17.43 -12.14 11.54
C ALA A 168 16.38 -11.30 10.82
N LYS A 169 16.28 -10.02 11.16
CA LYS A 169 15.47 -9.04 10.45
C LYS A 169 16.25 -7.74 10.28
N LEU A 170 16.03 -7.07 9.16
CA LEU A 170 16.49 -5.72 8.92
C LEU A 170 15.28 -4.82 8.79
N CYS A 171 15.28 -3.68 9.48
CA CYS A 171 14.33 -2.60 9.25
C CYS A 171 15.08 -1.36 8.80
N VAL A 172 14.69 -0.78 7.67
CA VAL A 172 15.23 0.48 7.15
C VAL A 172 14.11 1.48 6.91
N ASN A 173 14.44 2.77 6.97
CA ASN A 173 13.55 3.86 6.63
C ASN A 173 14.09 4.61 5.39
N GLY A 174 13.29 4.66 4.32
CA GLY A 174 13.68 5.30 3.07
C GLY A 174 13.62 6.82 3.09
N HIS A 175 12.78 7.44 3.93
CA HIS A 175 12.79 8.89 4.13
C HIS A 175 14.04 9.33 4.90
N GLU A 176 14.44 8.59 5.93
CA GLU A 176 15.68 8.91 6.66
C GLU A 176 16.92 8.72 5.79
N TRP A 177 16.95 7.66 4.96
CA TRP A 177 17.95 7.50 3.92
C TRP A 177 17.96 8.71 2.97
N LEU A 178 16.80 9.14 2.48
CA LEU A 178 16.69 10.28 1.56
C LEU A 178 17.23 11.57 2.20
N LYS A 179 16.82 11.88 3.44
CA LYS A 179 17.31 13.05 4.20
C LYS A 179 18.84 13.04 4.31
N ARG A 180 19.45 11.89 4.63
CA ARG A 180 20.92 11.73 4.67
C ARG A 180 21.54 11.97 3.30
N GLN A 181 20.95 11.43 2.23
CA GLN A 181 21.45 11.62 0.87
C GLN A 181 21.35 13.08 0.40
N LEU A 182 20.33 13.84 0.81
CA LEU A 182 20.19 15.26 0.51
C LEU A 182 21.22 16.09 1.27
N ALA A 183 21.37 15.84 2.59
CA ALA A 183 22.35 16.52 3.43
C ALA A 183 23.79 16.32 2.92
N GLN A 184 24.18 15.08 2.59
CA GLN A 184 25.51 14.77 2.03
C GLN A 184 25.77 15.47 0.68
N ARG A 185 24.72 15.83 -0.08
CA ARG A 185 24.82 16.51 -1.37
C ARG A 185 24.64 18.03 -1.27
N GLY A 186 24.46 18.57 -0.07
CA GLY A 186 24.21 19.99 0.15
C GLY A 186 22.90 20.49 -0.49
N ILE A 187 21.92 19.60 -0.67
CA ILE A 187 20.62 20.00 -1.23
C ILE A 187 19.73 20.48 -0.08
N PRO A 188 19.27 21.75 -0.08
CA PRO A 188 18.43 22.27 1.00
C PRO A 188 17.04 21.63 0.98
N PHE A 189 16.55 21.29 2.16
CA PHE A 189 15.20 20.79 2.38
C PHE A 189 14.76 21.08 3.83
N GLU A 190 13.46 21.24 4.04
CA GLU A 190 12.88 21.24 5.38
C GLU A 190 12.38 19.82 5.73
N PRO A 191 12.80 19.25 6.87
CA PRO A 191 12.35 17.91 7.26
C PRO A 191 10.90 17.91 7.75
N LEU A 192 10.21 16.80 7.49
CA LEU A 192 8.99 16.37 8.18
C LEU A 192 9.33 15.10 8.98
N ASP A 193 8.59 14.73 10.03
CA ASP A 193 8.73 13.37 10.59
C ASP A 193 8.45 12.37 9.47
N ASN A 194 9.44 11.53 9.19
CA ASN A 194 9.34 10.51 8.15
C ASN A 194 8.91 11.09 6.78
N GLY A 195 9.45 12.25 6.37
CA GLY A 195 9.12 12.92 5.11
C GLY A 195 9.96 14.18 4.83
N ILE A 196 9.61 14.89 3.76
CA ILE A 196 10.19 16.20 3.40
C ILE A 196 9.03 17.18 3.29
N ARG A 197 9.15 18.34 3.92
CA ARG A 197 8.14 19.40 3.95
C ARG A 197 8.27 20.32 2.74
N SER A 198 9.46 20.82 2.45
CA SER A 198 9.68 21.75 1.35
C SER A 198 11.10 21.61 0.80
N THR A 199 11.27 21.99 -0.47
CA THR A 199 12.55 22.02 -1.18
C THR A 199 12.39 22.83 -2.46
N ASP A 200 13.42 23.57 -2.85
CA ASP A 200 13.47 24.27 -4.15
C ASP A 200 13.86 23.33 -5.31
N ALA A 201 14.20 22.07 -5.00
CA ALA A 201 14.74 21.11 -5.96
C ALA A 201 13.88 19.84 -6.06
N ALA A 202 12.55 19.99 -6.11
CA ALA A 202 11.59 18.88 -6.03
C ALA A 202 11.90 17.70 -6.99
N ALA A 203 12.15 18.00 -8.27
CA ALA A 203 12.49 16.98 -9.26
C ALA A 203 13.79 16.24 -8.91
N ARG A 204 14.78 16.96 -8.34
CA ARG A 204 16.05 16.37 -7.92
C ARG A 204 15.88 15.49 -6.68
N VAL A 205 15.05 15.91 -5.73
CA VAL A 205 14.71 15.12 -4.54
C VAL A 205 14.04 13.81 -4.94
N GLN A 206 13.06 13.86 -5.84
CA GLN A 206 12.40 12.65 -6.37
C GLN A 206 13.40 11.71 -7.06
N GLN A 207 14.26 12.24 -7.93
CA GLN A 207 15.31 11.44 -8.58
C GLN A 207 16.21 10.71 -7.56
N ILE A 208 16.58 11.38 -6.46
CA ILE A 208 17.40 10.76 -5.41
C ILE A 208 16.59 9.66 -4.70
N ALA A 209 15.34 9.92 -4.33
CA ALA A 209 14.43 8.96 -3.73
C ALA A 209 14.28 7.68 -4.58
N ASP A 210 14.26 7.83 -5.90
CA ASP A 210 14.18 6.71 -6.85
C ASP A 210 15.45 5.85 -6.91
N THR A 211 16.59 6.38 -6.46
CA THR A 211 17.84 5.62 -6.45
C THR A 211 17.99 4.68 -5.25
N LEU A 212 17.00 4.58 -4.34
CA LEU A 212 17.01 3.57 -3.27
C LEU A 212 16.65 2.18 -3.84
N THR A 213 17.68 1.37 -4.10
CA THR A 213 17.56 0.06 -4.76
C THR A 213 17.77 -1.11 -3.79
N ALA A 214 17.33 -2.31 -4.23
CA ALA A 214 17.62 -3.58 -3.57
C ALA A 214 19.12 -3.76 -3.27
N ALA A 215 19.99 -3.38 -4.21
CA ALA A 215 21.44 -3.50 -4.05
C ALA A 215 21.98 -2.61 -2.93
N LYS A 216 21.49 -1.36 -2.79
CA LYS A 216 21.89 -0.48 -1.67
C LYS A 216 21.43 -1.04 -0.32
N ILE A 217 20.22 -1.60 -0.27
CA ILE A 217 19.67 -2.20 0.94
C ILE A 217 20.44 -3.48 1.34
N ASP A 218 20.80 -4.35 0.39
CA ASP A 218 21.68 -5.48 0.69
C ASP A 218 23.06 -4.99 1.13
N ALA A 219 23.64 -3.98 0.45
CA ALA A 219 24.96 -3.44 0.79
C ALA A 219 25.04 -2.91 2.23
N VAL A 220 24.05 -2.14 2.71
CA VAL A 220 24.01 -1.68 4.11
C VAL A 220 23.88 -2.85 5.07
N PHE A 221 23.07 -3.87 4.74
CA PHE A 221 23.00 -5.09 5.53
C PHE A 221 24.35 -5.81 5.61
N ARG A 222 25.06 -5.99 4.48
CA ARG A 222 26.39 -6.62 4.44
C ARG A 222 27.44 -5.82 5.19
N LYS A 223 27.38 -4.48 5.13
CA LYS A 223 28.26 -3.59 5.90
C LYS A 223 28.10 -3.86 7.39
N TRP A 224 26.88 -3.85 7.91
CA TRP A 224 26.65 -4.07 9.34
C TRP A 224 26.87 -5.52 9.78
N LEU A 225 26.59 -6.53 8.94
CA LEU A 225 26.98 -7.92 9.23
C LEU A 225 28.48 -8.13 9.42
N ARG A 226 29.33 -7.26 8.86
CA ARG A 226 30.79 -7.31 9.08
C ARG A 226 31.22 -6.66 10.39
N ARG A 227 30.46 -5.67 10.88
CA ARG A 227 30.77 -4.90 12.10
C ARG A 227 30.16 -5.53 13.36
N LEU A 228 28.98 -6.11 13.23
CA LEU A 228 28.25 -6.71 14.34
C LEU A 228 28.74 -8.13 14.64
N PRO A 229 28.52 -8.63 15.87
CA PRO A 229 28.70 -10.04 16.19
C PRO A 229 27.91 -10.92 15.24
N HIS A 230 28.50 -12.03 14.80
CA HIS A 230 27.91 -12.92 13.81
C HIS A 230 27.78 -14.35 14.36
N PRO A 231 26.61 -15.01 14.25
CA PRO A 231 26.40 -16.34 14.83
C PRO A 231 27.18 -17.44 14.09
N PHE A 232 27.38 -17.27 12.77
CA PHE A 232 28.19 -18.17 11.95
C PHE A 232 29.64 -17.69 11.88
N ALA A 233 30.59 -18.60 12.14
CA ALA A 233 32.02 -18.36 11.98
C ALA A 233 32.41 -18.08 10.51
N ALA A 234 33.62 -17.54 10.29
CA ALA A 234 34.12 -17.24 8.95
C ALA A 234 34.14 -18.48 8.03
N ALA A 235 34.51 -19.65 8.57
CA ALA A 235 34.50 -20.92 7.85
C ALA A 235 33.09 -21.29 7.33
N HIS A 236 32.06 -21.18 8.17
CA HIS A 236 30.67 -21.45 7.76
C HIS A 236 30.23 -20.48 6.64
N ARG A 237 30.59 -19.20 6.73
CA ARG A 237 30.25 -18.22 5.68
C ARG A 237 30.99 -18.51 4.38
N LYS A 238 32.24 -18.99 4.44
CA LYS A 238 32.99 -19.47 3.27
C LYS A 238 32.33 -20.70 2.63
N ALA A 239 31.78 -21.59 3.44
CA ALA A 239 31.01 -22.76 3.00
C ALA A 239 29.59 -22.43 2.46
N GLY A 240 29.22 -21.16 2.33
CA GLY A 240 27.95 -20.74 1.72
C GLY A 240 26.78 -20.51 2.69
N TYR A 241 26.97 -20.65 4.00
CA TYR A 241 25.94 -20.31 5.00
C TYR A 241 25.85 -18.79 5.20
N ARG A 242 25.25 -18.12 4.21
CA ARG A 242 25.10 -16.66 4.16
C ARG A 242 23.63 -16.27 4.20
N TYR A 243 23.36 -15.14 4.87
CA TYR A 243 22.01 -14.58 4.92
C TYR A 243 21.57 -14.10 3.54
N GLN A 244 20.32 -14.35 3.19
CA GLN A 244 19.59 -13.71 2.11
C GLN A 244 18.44 -12.89 2.68
N LEU A 245 18.07 -11.81 1.98
CA LEU A 245 17.00 -10.92 2.36
C LEU A 245 15.70 -11.26 1.63
N SER A 246 14.59 -11.28 2.35
CA SER A 246 13.25 -11.32 1.77
C SER A 246 12.33 -10.28 2.38
N ILE A 247 11.44 -9.72 1.56
CA ILE A 247 10.50 -8.68 1.93
C ILE A 247 9.41 -9.28 2.82
N LEU A 248 9.40 -8.88 4.09
CA LEU A 248 8.33 -9.19 5.03
C LEU A 248 7.21 -8.16 4.90
N GLN A 249 7.57 -6.88 4.86
CA GLN A 249 6.67 -5.75 4.69
C GLN A 249 7.40 -4.62 3.98
N ALA A 250 6.73 -3.93 3.07
CA ALA A 250 7.23 -2.72 2.42
C ALA A 250 6.13 -1.66 2.36
N GLU A 251 6.46 -0.44 2.75
CA GLU A 251 5.57 0.73 2.74
C GLU A 251 6.01 1.70 1.64
N PHE A 252 5.06 2.13 0.82
CA PHE A 252 5.27 3.08 -0.27
C PHE A 252 4.40 4.31 -0.03
N ALA A 253 5.04 5.44 0.22
CA ALA A 253 4.39 6.69 0.58
C ALA A 253 4.35 7.66 -0.61
N LEU A 254 3.20 8.29 -0.80
CA LEU A 254 3.02 9.51 -1.56
C LEU A 254 2.66 10.63 -0.57
N THR A 255 3.52 11.63 -0.45
CA THR A 255 3.30 12.80 0.42
C THR A 255 3.05 14.03 -0.45
N GLN A 256 1.91 14.68 -0.26
CA GLN A 256 1.55 15.93 -0.91
C GLN A 256 1.43 17.03 0.15
N VAL A 257 2.36 17.99 0.13
CA VAL A 257 2.45 19.06 1.13
C VAL A 257 1.53 20.20 0.71
N LEU A 258 0.73 20.68 1.66
CA LEU A 258 -0.27 21.72 1.43
C LEU A 258 0.29 23.09 1.82
N ASP A 259 -0.02 24.12 1.04
CA ASP A 259 0.27 25.53 1.38
C ASP A 259 -0.43 25.98 2.67
N ARG A 260 -1.58 25.37 2.99
CA ARG A 260 -2.45 25.70 4.12
C ARG A 260 -2.89 24.43 4.85
N PRO A 261 -2.45 24.20 6.10
CA PRO A 261 -2.90 23.11 6.97
C PRO A 261 -4.42 22.88 7.04
N GLN A 262 -5.21 23.95 6.98
CA GLN A 262 -6.67 23.88 7.14
C GLN A 262 -7.37 23.23 5.95
N THR A 263 -6.80 23.32 4.73
CA THR A 263 -7.40 22.73 3.53
C THR A 263 -7.35 21.20 3.58
N GLY A 264 -6.31 20.63 4.20
CA GLY A 264 -6.20 19.18 4.44
C GLY A 264 -7.34 18.61 5.29
N ARG A 265 -7.93 19.40 6.21
CA ARG A 265 -9.13 18.97 6.96
C ARG A 265 -10.37 18.91 6.07
N GLY A 266 -10.57 19.94 5.23
CA GLY A 266 -11.65 19.96 4.23
C GLY A 266 -11.57 18.77 3.28
N PHE A 267 -10.36 18.40 2.84
CA PHE A 267 -10.12 17.21 2.03
C PHE A 267 -10.67 15.94 2.69
N PHE A 268 -10.32 15.67 3.95
CA PHE A 268 -10.75 14.43 4.60
C PHE A 268 -12.24 14.39 4.93
N GLU A 269 -12.86 15.51 5.29
CA GLU A 269 -14.31 15.58 5.52
C GLU A 269 -15.09 15.16 4.28
N GLU A 270 -14.64 15.60 3.10
CA GLU A 270 -15.23 15.25 1.82
C GLU A 270 -14.91 13.81 1.41
N VAL A 271 -13.62 13.43 1.39
CA VAL A 271 -13.19 12.08 1.00
C VAL A 271 -13.91 11.01 1.82
N ILE A 272 -14.00 11.18 3.13
CA ILE A 272 -14.66 10.19 4.00
C ILE A 272 -16.15 10.12 3.74
N ARG A 273 -16.83 11.26 3.57
CA ARG A 273 -18.26 11.28 3.29
C ARG A 273 -18.58 10.55 1.99
N GLU A 274 -17.71 10.64 1.00
CA GLU A 274 -18.00 10.16 -0.35
C GLU A 274 -17.41 8.78 -0.68
N ASN A 275 -16.45 8.27 0.10
CA ASN A 275 -15.72 7.03 -0.20
C ASN A 275 -15.86 5.94 0.88
N LEU A 276 -16.95 5.95 1.68
CA LEU A 276 -17.21 4.90 2.69
C LEU A 276 -17.27 3.49 2.09
N ASP A 277 -17.66 3.33 0.82
CA ASP A 277 -17.79 2.04 0.15
C ASP A 277 -16.58 1.64 -0.71
N ILE A 278 -15.48 2.40 -0.67
CA ILE A 278 -14.30 2.14 -1.49
C ILE A 278 -13.68 0.76 -1.26
N GLY A 279 -13.84 0.20 -0.06
CA GLY A 279 -13.40 -1.13 0.33
C GLY A 279 -14.18 -2.29 -0.30
N ARG A 280 -15.18 -2.04 -1.15
CA ARG A 280 -15.92 -3.10 -1.83
C ARG A 280 -15.05 -3.84 -2.88
N PRO A 281 -15.27 -5.14 -3.11
CA PRO A 281 -14.45 -5.93 -4.03
C PRO A 281 -14.32 -5.37 -5.45
N ASP A 282 -15.35 -4.76 -6.01
CA ASP A 282 -15.36 -4.13 -7.33
C ASP A 282 -14.46 -2.89 -7.38
N GLN A 283 -14.47 -2.07 -6.33
CA GLN A 283 -13.62 -0.88 -6.21
C GLN A 283 -12.14 -1.24 -5.93
N MET A 284 -11.91 -2.27 -5.12
CA MET A 284 -10.57 -2.80 -4.84
C MET A 284 -9.85 -3.31 -6.09
N GLN A 285 -10.58 -3.85 -7.06
CA GLN A 285 -10.02 -4.26 -8.34
C GLN A 285 -9.41 -3.10 -9.11
N LEU A 286 -9.98 -1.91 -8.98
CA LEU A 286 -9.55 -0.70 -9.67
C LEU A 286 -8.27 -0.14 -9.05
N ILE A 287 -8.27 0.01 -7.73
CA ILE A 287 -7.13 0.57 -6.98
C ILE A 287 -5.89 -0.31 -7.16
N PHE A 288 -6.05 -1.61 -6.98
CA PHE A 288 -4.92 -2.55 -7.09
C PHE A 288 -4.69 -3.09 -8.50
N ASN A 289 -5.53 -2.74 -9.48
CA ASN A 289 -5.49 -3.26 -10.86
C ASN A 289 -5.36 -4.79 -10.91
N ARG A 290 -6.27 -5.49 -10.23
CA ARG A 290 -6.32 -6.95 -10.14
C ARG A 290 -7.75 -7.43 -10.29
N ARG A 291 -7.96 -8.64 -10.80
CA ARG A 291 -9.30 -9.25 -10.86
C ARG A 291 -9.66 -9.84 -9.49
N VAL A 292 -10.82 -9.49 -8.96
CA VAL A 292 -11.42 -10.05 -7.75
C VAL A 292 -12.70 -10.78 -8.17
N SER A 293 -12.88 -11.97 -7.63
CA SER A 293 -14.01 -12.86 -7.91
C SER A 293 -14.53 -13.45 -6.60
N ARG A 294 -15.67 -14.16 -6.64
CA ARG A 294 -16.18 -14.92 -5.49
C ARG A 294 -15.18 -15.93 -4.91
N ARG A 295 -14.18 -16.37 -5.69
CA ARG A 295 -13.15 -17.32 -5.25
C ARG A 295 -11.87 -16.64 -4.74
N THR A 296 -11.80 -15.30 -4.78
CA THR A 296 -10.59 -14.58 -4.35
C THR A 296 -10.53 -14.57 -2.82
N PRO A 297 -9.55 -15.23 -2.19
CA PRO A 297 -9.45 -15.26 -0.73
C PRO A 297 -8.98 -13.91 -0.21
N GLY A 298 -9.47 -13.50 0.97
CA GLY A 298 -9.06 -12.28 1.65
C GLY A 298 -10.25 -11.46 2.16
N ARG A 299 -9.95 -10.41 2.94
CA ARG A 299 -10.94 -9.41 3.37
C ARG A 299 -10.77 -8.13 2.54
N PHE A 300 -11.89 -7.48 2.25
CA PHE A 300 -11.98 -6.19 1.55
C PHE A 300 -12.89 -5.29 2.38
N ARG A 301 -12.41 -4.13 2.82
CA ARG A 301 -13.19 -3.19 3.66
C ARG A 301 -12.59 -1.79 3.69
N THR A 302 -13.46 -0.82 3.98
CA THR A 302 -13.10 0.55 4.37
C THR A 302 -13.13 0.65 5.89
N ARG A 303 -12.19 1.38 6.49
CA ARG A 303 -12.28 1.82 7.89
C ARG A 303 -11.97 3.30 7.97
N VAL A 304 -12.78 4.03 8.71
CA VAL A 304 -12.51 5.41 9.13
C VAL A 304 -12.07 5.34 10.58
N LEU A 305 -10.85 5.79 10.86
CA LEU A 305 -10.36 5.89 12.24
C LEU A 305 -10.17 7.37 12.56
N THR A 306 -10.77 7.80 13.66
CA THR A 306 -10.63 9.14 14.20
C THR A 306 -9.76 9.03 15.44
N GLU A 307 -8.53 9.53 15.36
CA GLU A 307 -7.65 9.68 16.53
C GLU A 307 -7.59 11.17 16.88
N GLY A 308 -8.26 11.56 17.96
CA GLY A 308 -8.50 12.96 18.29
C GLY A 308 -9.41 13.64 17.27
N VAL A 309 -8.89 14.65 16.55
CA VAL A 309 -9.63 15.45 15.54
C VAL A 309 -9.17 15.21 14.09
N VAL A 310 -8.19 14.32 13.86
CA VAL A 310 -7.66 14.04 12.53
C VAL A 310 -8.21 12.70 12.04
N PRO A 311 -9.08 12.70 11.02
CA PRO A 311 -9.59 11.46 10.49
C PRO A 311 -8.58 10.80 9.53
N SER A 312 -8.63 9.47 9.45
CA SER A 312 -7.82 8.69 8.52
C SER A 312 -8.66 7.66 7.77
N LEU A 313 -8.40 7.53 6.48
CA LEU A 313 -9.04 6.57 5.60
C LEU A 313 -8.15 5.34 5.43
N HIS A 314 -8.68 4.17 5.75
CA HIS A 314 -7.98 2.90 5.63
C HIS A 314 -8.72 1.99 4.66
N VAL A 315 -7.97 1.43 3.71
CA VAL A 315 -8.49 0.55 2.67
C VAL A 315 -7.70 -0.75 2.67
N ASP A 316 -8.37 -1.88 2.90
CA ASP A 316 -7.71 -3.19 3.01
C ASP A 316 -7.95 -4.04 1.73
N TYR A 317 -6.88 -4.56 1.10
CA TYR A 317 -6.90 -5.55 0.02
C TYR A 317 -6.06 -6.77 0.42
N LYS A 318 -6.71 -7.87 0.79
CA LYS A 318 -6.06 -9.08 1.33
C LYS A 318 -5.17 -8.73 2.55
N LYS A 319 -3.85 -8.84 2.44
CA LYS A 319 -2.88 -8.45 3.49
C LYS A 319 -2.18 -7.13 3.16
N THR A 320 -2.53 -6.50 2.06
CA THR A 320 -2.07 -5.15 1.69
C THR A 320 -3.08 -4.12 2.18
N LYS A 321 -2.60 -2.95 2.58
CA LYS A 321 -3.44 -1.88 3.10
C LYS A 321 -2.99 -0.54 2.53
N VAL A 322 -3.93 0.31 2.15
CA VAL A 322 -3.69 1.74 1.92
C VAL A 322 -4.16 2.51 3.14
N LYS A 323 -3.36 3.46 3.59
CA LYS A 323 -3.68 4.41 4.66
C LYS A 323 -3.53 5.82 4.10
N GLN A 324 -4.57 6.62 4.24
CA GLN A 324 -4.54 8.04 3.92
C GLN A 324 -4.83 8.86 5.19
N TYR A 325 -3.99 9.84 5.50
CA TYR A 325 -4.09 10.64 6.71
C TYR A 325 -3.39 11.99 6.58
N HIS A 326 -3.73 12.91 7.48
CA HIS A 326 -3.08 14.23 7.55
C HIS A 326 -1.80 14.12 8.41
N LYS A 327 -0.64 14.19 7.76
CA LYS A 327 0.67 14.07 8.39
C LYS A 327 1.09 15.43 8.96
N GLU A 328 1.28 15.48 10.28
CA GLU A 328 1.66 16.67 11.07
C GLU A 328 0.78 17.91 10.88
N GLY A 329 -0.42 17.75 10.33
CA GLY A 329 -1.23 18.89 9.96
C GLY A 329 -0.71 19.69 8.77
N GLN A 330 0.29 19.19 8.03
CA GLN A 330 0.97 19.92 6.94
C GLN A 330 0.83 19.23 5.58
N ALA A 331 0.68 17.91 5.56
CA ALA A 331 0.73 17.14 4.32
C ALA A 331 -0.33 16.03 4.27
N LEU A 332 -0.90 15.81 3.09
CA LEU A 332 -1.68 14.63 2.79
C LEU A 332 -0.73 13.45 2.52
N ARG A 333 -0.80 12.41 3.33
CA ARG A 333 -0.05 11.16 3.11
C ARG A 333 -0.98 10.08 2.63
N THR A 334 -0.72 9.52 1.45
CA THR A 334 -1.31 8.27 0.98
C THR A 334 -0.23 7.20 0.94
N GLU A 335 -0.38 6.12 1.71
CA GLU A 335 0.66 5.11 1.90
C GLU A 335 0.10 3.70 1.67
N THR A 336 0.76 2.91 0.83
CA THR A 336 0.44 1.50 0.61
C THR A 336 1.44 0.61 1.34
N THR A 337 0.96 -0.14 2.32
CA THR A 337 1.72 -1.16 3.07
C THR A 337 1.44 -2.56 2.49
N ILE A 338 2.44 -3.19 1.86
CA ILE A 338 2.37 -4.56 1.35
C ILE A 338 2.98 -5.52 2.39
N ASN A 339 2.14 -6.29 3.09
CA ASN A 339 2.59 -7.31 4.07
C ASN A 339 2.77 -8.72 3.47
N ASP A 340 2.27 -8.96 2.25
CA ASP A 340 2.41 -10.23 1.55
C ASP A 340 2.52 -10.02 0.04
N THR A 341 3.72 -10.22 -0.51
CA THR A 341 3.99 -10.02 -1.94
C THR A 341 3.20 -10.98 -2.83
N TYR A 342 2.78 -12.13 -2.28
CA TYR A 342 1.98 -13.12 -3.00
C TYR A 342 0.55 -12.64 -3.25
N ASP A 343 0.07 -11.59 -2.57
CA ASP A 343 -1.19 -10.93 -2.91
C ASP A 343 -1.22 -10.47 -4.37
N PHE A 344 -0.04 -10.21 -4.94
CA PHE A 344 0.22 -9.77 -6.30
C PHE A 344 0.96 -10.79 -7.17
N THR A 345 1.01 -12.06 -6.74
CA THR A 345 1.75 -13.14 -7.43
C THR A 345 3.25 -12.85 -7.62
N ILE A 346 3.84 -12.05 -6.74
CA ILE A 346 5.26 -11.69 -6.76
C ILE A 346 5.99 -12.41 -5.62
N GLY A 347 7.18 -12.93 -5.88
CA GLY A 347 8.01 -13.59 -4.88
C GLY A 347 8.52 -12.63 -3.80
N ARG A 348 8.99 -13.16 -2.67
CA ARG A 348 9.46 -12.34 -1.53
C ARG A 348 10.93 -11.91 -1.62
N ALA A 349 11.69 -12.37 -2.61
CA ALA A 349 13.11 -11.98 -2.74
C ALA A 349 13.24 -10.44 -2.85
N LEU A 350 14.31 -9.88 -2.29
CA LEU A 350 14.56 -8.43 -2.32
C LEU A 350 14.63 -7.88 -3.76
N ASP A 351 15.06 -8.71 -4.72
CA ASP A 351 15.13 -8.36 -6.15
C ASP A 351 13.76 -8.02 -6.77
N ASN A 352 12.66 -8.41 -6.11
CA ASN A 352 11.31 -8.05 -6.55
C ASN A 352 10.86 -6.66 -6.09
N LEU A 353 11.71 -5.91 -5.38
CA LEU A 353 11.39 -4.56 -4.91
C LEU A 353 10.92 -3.61 -6.03
N PRO A 354 11.52 -3.57 -7.23
CA PRO A 354 11.03 -2.69 -8.30
C PRO A 354 9.57 -2.95 -8.69
N ALA A 355 9.17 -4.22 -8.81
CA ALA A 355 7.78 -4.58 -9.13
C ALA A 355 6.80 -4.19 -8.01
N LEU A 356 7.24 -4.26 -6.75
CA LEU A 356 6.42 -3.81 -5.62
C LEU A 356 6.33 -2.28 -5.55
N ARG A 357 7.39 -1.54 -5.89
CA ARG A 357 7.38 -0.07 -6.01
C ARG A 357 6.33 0.37 -7.03
N GLU A 358 6.34 -0.23 -8.22
CA GLU A 358 5.35 0.08 -9.26
C GLU A 358 3.92 -0.14 -8.78
N ILE A 359 3.66 -1.23 -8.06
CA ILE A 359 2.33 -1.52 -7.51
C ILE A 359 1.94 -0.54 -6.42
N GLY A 360 2.82 -0.30 -5.45
CA GLY A 360 2.55 0.54 -4.29
C GLY A 360 2.28 1.99 -4.66
N PHE A 361 3.17 2.60 -5.45
CA PHE A 361 2.99 3.99 -5.90
C PHE A 361 1.80 4.13 -6.83
N ALA A 362 1.59 3.21 -7.78
CA ALA A 362 0.42 3.26 -8.64
C ALA A 362 -0.90 3.08 -7.87
N ALA A 363 -0.92 2.28 -6.80
CA ALA A 363 -2.10 2.16 -5.94
C ALA A 363 -2.43 3.48 -5.24
N ASN A 364 -1.42 4.17 -4.69
CA ASN A 364 -1.60 5.50 -4.09
C ASN A 364 -2.18 6.50 -5.11
N ARG A 365 -1.61 6.56 -6.32
CA ARG A 365 -2.08 7.43 -7.41
C ARG A 365 -3.50 7.13 -7.86
N ARG A 366 -3.84 5.84 -8.01
CA ARG A 366 -5.19 5.43 -8.41
C ARG A 366 -6.23 5.80 -7.35
N LEU A 367 -5.90 5.66 -6.07
CA LEU A 367 -6.78 6.08 -4.98
C LEU A 367 -7.07 7.58 -5.06
N LEU A 368 -6.02 8.41 -5.13
CA LEU A 368 -6.18 9.85 -5.29
C LEU A 368 -6.97 10.23 -6.55
N ARG A 369 -6.78 9.51 -7.66
CA ARG A 369 -7.54 9.77 -8.88
C ARG A 369 -9.03 9.45 -8.74
N VAL A 370 -9.40 8.42 -7.98
CA VAL A 370 -10.81 8.12 -7.64
C VAL A 370 -11.39 9.24 -6.79
N GLU A 371 -10.66 9.66 -5.77
CA GLU A 371 -11.06 10.75 -4.89
C GLU A 371 -11.23 12.07 -5.66
N TYR A 372 -10.28 12.40 -6.55
CA TYR A 372 -10.37 13.54 -7.46
C TYR A 372 -11.64 13.46 -8.34
N LEU A 373 -11.81 12.37 -9.09
CA LEU A 373 -12.93 12.22 -10.04
C LEU A 373 -14.30 12.18 -9.35
N SER A 374 -14.34 11.68 -8.11
CA SER A 374 -15.58 11.66 -7.33
C SER A 374 -16.03 13.07 -6.97
N HIS A 375 -15.13 13.98 -6.59
CA HIS A 375 -15.51 15.31 -6.09
C HIS A 375 -15.57 16.41 -7.17
N ASP A 376 -14.90 16.23 -8.31
CA ASP A 376 -14.92 17.17 -9.45
C ASP A 376 -15.74 16.60 -10.62
N CYS A 377 -17.04 16.45 -10.38
CA CYS A 377 -18.00 16.02 -11.40
C CYS A 377 -18.85 17.18 -11.95
N LEU A 378 -18.48 18.42 -11.65
CA LEU A 378 -19.13 19.60 -12.24
C LEU A 378 -18.80 19.64 -13.73
N ILE A 379 -19.86 19.64 -14.53
CA ILE A 379 -19.78 19.80 -15.98
C ILE A 379 -20.61 21.03 -16.32
N GLY A 380 -20.14 21.84 -17.27
CA GLY A 380 -20.95 22.93 -17.81
C GLY A 380 -22.25 22.38 -18.43
N ASP A 381 -23.32 23.18 -18.41
CA ASP A 381 -24.65 22.79 -18.89
C ASP A 381 -24.61 22.23 -20.33
N ASP A 382 -23.80 22.84 -21.19
CA ASP A 382 -23.55 22.39 -22.57
C ASP A 382 -23.13 20.92 -22.69
N HIS A 383 -22.40 20.40 -21.70
CA HIS A 383 -22.01 18.99 -21.70
C HIS A 383 -23.17 18.09 -21.33
N LEU A 384 -24.04 18.48 -20.39
CA LEU A 384 -25.23 17.70 -20.05
C LEU A 384 -26.22 17.69 -21.22
N ASP A 385 -26.41 18.84 -21.87
CA ASP A 385 -27.31 18.99 -23.01
C ASP A 385 -26.86 18.16 -24.23
N ARG A 386 -25.56 18.12 -24.52
CA ARG A 386 -25.01 17.27 -25.59
C ARG A 386 -25.25 15.77 -25.35
N LEU A 387 -25.29 15.32 -24.09
CA LEU A 387 -25.50 13.91 -23.76
C LEU A 387 -26.94 13.45 -23.91
N THR A 388 -27.89 14.35 -23.63
CA THR A 388 -29.33 14.08 -23.73
C THR A 388 -29.85 14.22 -25.16
N HIS A 389 -29.03 14.73 -26.09
CA HIS A 389 -29.31 14.84 -27.52
C HIS A 389 -28.52 13.84 -28.38
N PRO A 390 -28.97 13.51 -29.61
CA PRO A 390 -28.19 12.68 -30.53
C PRO A 390 -26.88 13.36 -30.92
N ALA A 391 -25.76 12.65 -30.84
CA ALA A 391 -24.47 13.14 -31.31
C ALA A 391 -24.27 12.81 -32.79
N VAL A 392 -23.74 13.77 -33.54
CA VAL A 392 -23.30 13.59 -34.94
C VAL A 392 -21.84 14.06 -35.01
N ILE A 393 -20.96 13.14 -35.38
CA ILE A 393 -19.55 13.45 -35.69
C ILE A 393 -19.29 12.93 -37.10
N ASP A 394 -18.84 13.82 -37.97
CA ASP A 394 -18.73 13.60 -39.41
C ASP A 394 -20.05 13.06 -39.99
N THR A 395 -20.03 11.86 -40.57
CA THR A 395 -21.20 11.15 -41.12
C THR A 395 -21.83 10.18 -40.12
N GLN A 396 -21.31 10.07 -38.90
CA GLN A 396 -21.75 9.09 -37.91
C GLN A 396 -22.70 9.70 -36.88
N ARG A 397 -23.95 9.22 -36.87
CA ARG A 397 -24.92 9.52 -35.82
C ARG A 397 -24.91 8.49 -34.69
N ALA A 398 -25.10 8.94 -33.46
CA ALA A 398 -25.34 8.11 -32.27
C ALA A 398 -26.52 8.64 -31.45
N ALA A 399 -27.34 7.74 -30.90
CA ALA A 399 -28.44 8.12 -30.04
C ALA A 399 -27.97 8.70 -28.69
N ALA A 400 -28.76 9.62 -28.15
CA ALA A 400 -28.57 10.27 -26.85
C ALA A 400 -28.40 9.28 -25.69
N LEU A 401 -27.49 9.54 -24.75
CA LEU A 401 -27.28 8.75 -23.54
C LEU A 401 -28.22 9.25 -22.42
N ARG A 402 -29.51 8.93 -22.56
CA ARG A 402 -30.57 9.42 -21.65
C ARG A 402 -30.31 9.09 -20.19
N LEU A 403 -30.54 10.07 -19.32
CA LEU A 403 -30.43 9.91 -17.88
C LEU A 403 -31.60 9.06 -17.35
N GLY A 404 -31.30 8.13 -16.43
CA GLY A 404 -32.29 7.19 -15.87
C GLY A 404 -32.54 5.92 -16.70
N ASP A 405 -32.05 5.84 -17.94
CA ASP A 405 -32.12 4.60 -18.74
C ASP A 405 -31.25 3.50 -18.10
N ARG A 406 -31.83 2.32 -17.86
CA ARG A 406 -31.15 1.19 -17.18
C ARG A 406 -29.90 0.72 -17.91
N ARG A 407 -29.90 0.73 -19.25
CA ARG A 407 -28.75 0.34 -20.08
C ARG A 407 -27.67 1.41 -20.06
N VAL A 408 -28.05 2.68 -20.11
CA VAL A 408 -27.09 3.80 -19.94
C VAL A 408 -26.45 3.76 -18.55
N LEU A 409 -27.24 3.55 -17.49
CA LEU A 409 -26.71 3.42 -16.13
C LEU A 409 -25.75 2.23 -15.99
N ALA A 410 -26.07 1.07 -16.58
CA ALA A 410 -25.17 -0.07 -16.61
C ALA A 410 -23.86 0.23 -17.37
N LEU A 411 -23.92 1.00 -18.47
CA LEU A 411 -22.73 1.47 -19.18
C LEU A 411 -21.90 2.42 -18.30
N MET A 412 -22.51 3.40 -17.63
CA MET A 412 -21.79 4.33 -16.74
C MET A 412 -21.14 3.61 -15.55
N GLN A 413 -21.85 2.67 -14.91
CA GLN A 413 -21.29 1.81 -13.87
C GLN A 413 -20.09 1.02 -14.39
N THR A 414 -20.23 0.45 -15.58
CA THR A 414 -19.14 -0.31 -16.21
C THR A 414 -17.95 0.59 -16.53
N LEU A 415 -18.17 1.82 -17.01
CA LEU A 415 -17.10 2.78 -17.26
C LEU A 415 -16.37 3.15 -15.96
N CYS A 416 -17.07 3.39 -14.85
CA CYS A 416 -16.42 3.61 -13.56
C CYS A 416 -15.55 2.41 -13.13
N LEU A 417 -15.96 1.17 -13.45
CA LEU A 417 -15.16 -0.05 -13.25
C LEU A 417 -13.94 -0.17 -14.17
N PHE A 418 -13.79 0.67 -15.19
CA PHE A 418 -12.63 0.65 -16.08
C PHE A 418 -11.88 1.98 -16.13
N ALA A 419 -12.33 3.00 -15.40
CA ALA A 419 -11.78 4.37 -15.42
C ALA A 419 -10.30 4.42 -15.00
N LEU A 420 -9.88 3.50 -14.15
CA LEU A 420 -8.50 3.42 -13.67
C LEU A 420 -7.66 2.34 -14.36
N HIS A 421 -8.19 1.67 -15.38
CA HIS A 421 -7.51 0.55 -16.03
C HIS A 421 -6.44 1.09 -17.02
N PRO A 422 -5.13 0.97 -16.74
CA PRO A 422 -4.10 1.69 -17.51
C PRO A 422 -4.01 1.25 -18.98
N GLN A 423 -4.31 -0.03 -19.25
CA GLN A 423 -4.30 -0.60 -20.59
C GLN A 423 -5.64 -0.44 -21.32
N GLY A 424 -6.60 0.31 -20.75
CA GLY A 424 -7.97 0.35 -21.25
C GLY A 424 -8.65 -1.02 -21.23
N PHE A 425 -9.79 -1.14 -21.90
CA PHE A 425 -10.62 -2.34 -21.93
C PHE A 425 -10.94 -2.77 -23.36
N ARG A 426 -11.28 -4.04 -23.55
CA ARG A 426 -11.75 -4.59 -24.83
C ARG A 426 -13.27 -4.73 -24.82
N HIS A 427 -13.85 -4.88 -26.01
CA HIS A 427 -15.27 -5.15 -26.22
C HIS A 427 -15.82 -6.26 -25.31
N ARG A 428 -15.11 -7.41 -25.25
CA ARG A 428 -15.51 -8.56 -24.42
C ARG A 428 -15.52 -8.26 -22.91
N ASP A 429 -14.64 -7.35 -22.46
CA ASP A 429 -14.43 -7.06 -21.04
C ASP A 429 -15.62 -6.23 -20.51
N ILE A 430 -16.10 -5.25 -21.28
CA ILE A 430 -17.31 -4.48 -20.95
C ILE A 430 -18.58 -5.31 -21.14
N ARG A 431 -18.70 -6.07 -22.24
CA ARG A 431 -19.94 -6.79 -22.57
C ARG A 431 -20.42 -7.68 -21.43
N ALA A 432 -19.49 -8.44 -20.83
CA ALA A 432 -19.81 -9.33 -19.71
C ALA A 432 -20.33 -8.56 -18.48
N GLN A 433 -19.76 -7.39 -18.20
CA GLN A 433 -20.16 -6.56 -17.05
C GLN A 433 -21.49 -5.87 -17.27
N VAL A 434 -21.73 -5.30 -18.47
CA VAL A 434 -23.01 -4.65 -18.80
C VAL A 434 -24.15 -5.67 -18.75
N ALA A 435 -23.95 -6.88 -19.30
CA ALA A 435 -24.95 -7.95 -19.21
C ALA A 435 -25.27 -8.30 -17.75
N HIS A 436 -24.24 -8.44 -16.92
CA HIS A 436 -24.39 -8.73 -15.49
C HIS A 436 -25.18 -7.64 -14.75
N LEU A 437 -24.84 -6.36 -14.96
CA LEU A 437 -25.51 -5.22 -14.32
C LEU A 437 -26.96 -5.04 -14.80
N LEU A 438 -27.27 -5.45 -16.03
CA LEU A 438 -28.64 -5.52 -16.53
C LEU A 438 -29.43 -6.69 -15.98
N GLY A 439 -28.79 -7.62 -15.26
CA GLY A 439 -29.42 -8.85 -14.77
C GLY A 439 -29.76 -9.83 -15.90
N ARG A 440 -29.01 -9.81 -17.00
CA ARG A 440 -29.24 -10.65 -18.18
C ARG A 440 -28.10 -11.65 -18.39
N PRO A 441 -28.38 -12.85 -18.91
CA PRO A 441 -27.35 -13.75 -19.42
C PRO A 441 -26.46 -13.05 -20.48
N PRO A 442 -25.14 -13.34 -20.53
CA PRO A 442 -24.24 -12.73 -21.52
C PRO A 442 -24.63 -12.97 -22.98
N GLU A 443 -25.31 -14.08 -23.26
CA GLU A 443 -25.87 -14.41 -24.58
C GLU A 443 -26.95 -13.43 -25.06
N ASP A 444 -27.76 -12.88 -24.15
CA ASP A 444 -28.87 -11.96 -24.47
C ASP A 444 -28.39 -10.53 -24.77
N TYR A 445 -27.20 -10.16 -24.28
CA TYR A 445 -26.54 -8.91 -24.60
C TYR A 445 -25.43 -9.16 -25.64
N GLY A 446 -25.88 -9.46 -26.86
CA GLY A 446 -25.04 -9.90 -27.97
C GLY A 446 -23.95 -8.91 -28.42
N PRO A 447 -22.97 -9.37 -29.22
CA PRO A 447 -21.85 -8.54 -29.68
C PRO A 447 -22.28 -7.24 -30.40
N GLY A 448 -23.36 -7.29 -31.18
CA GLY A 448 -23.90 -6.13 -31.91
C GLY A 448 -24.38 -5.01 -30.99
N HIS A 449 -25.07 -5.37 -29.89
CA HIS A 449 -25.49 -4.41 -28.86
C HIS A 449 -24.30 -3.67 -28.25
N MET A 450 -23.23 -4.41 -27.94
CA MET A 450 -22.02 -3.80 -27.39
C MET A 450 -21.28 -2.94 -28.42
N THR A 451 -21.20 -3.36 -29.69
CA THR A 451 -20.61 -2.52 -30.75
C THR A 451 -21.36 -1.20 -30.91
N TYR A 452 -22.69 -1.25 -30.87
CA TYR A 452 -23.54 -0.07 -30.89
C TYR A 452 -23.29 0.86 -29.68
N ASP A 453 -23.22 0.31 -28.46
CA ASP A 453 -22.99 1.13 -27.27
C ASP A 453 -21.56 1.69 -27.20
N LEU A 454 -20.53 0.95 -27.61
CA LEU A 454 -19.17 1.49 -27.70
C LEU A 454 -19.10 2.63 -28.71
N ARG A 455 -19.80 2.50 -29.86
CA ARG A 455 -19.91 3.60 -30.82
C ARG A 455 -20.58 4.81 -30.19
N ARG A 456 -21.67 4.64 -29.44
CA ARG A 456 -22.35 5.74 -28.74
C ARG A 456 -21.43 6.41 -27.72
N LEU A 457 -20.79 5.64 -26.86
CA LEU A 457 -19.86 6.16 -25.86
C LEU A 457 -18.71 6.94 -26.52
N ARG A 458 -18.17 6.45 -27.65
CA ARG A 458 -17.12 7.14 -28.40
C ARG A 458 -17.60 8.45 -29.01
N LEU A 459 -18.76 8.44 -29.67
CA LEU A 459 -19.31 9.63 -30.32
C LEU A 459 -19.77 10.69 -29.31
N HIS A 460 -20.08 10.28 -28.08
CA HIS A 460 -20.34 11.19 -26.95
C HIS A 460 -19.08 11.55 -26.14
N GLY A 461 -17.90 11.16 -26.62
CA GLY A 461 -16.62 11.53 -26.01
C GLY A 461 -16.32 10.85 -24.67
N PHE A 462 -17.03 9.79 -24.28
CA PHE A 462 -16.71 9.05 -23.05
C PHE A 462 -15.45 8.21 -23.17
N ILE A 463 -15.18 7.71 -24.37
CA ILE A 463 -14.11 6.74 -24.61
C ILE A 463 -13.43 7.01 -25.95
N ASP A 464 -12.13 6.73 -26.02
CA ASP A 464 -11.35 6.76 -27.24
C ASP A 464 -10.83 5.37 -27.59
N ARG A 465 -10.74 5.07 -28.88
CA ARG A 465 -10.09 3.84 -29.34
C ARG A 465 -8.58 4.07 -29.38
N MET A 466 -7.83 3.19 -28.72
CA MET A 466 -6.37 3.25 -28.74
C MET A 466 -5.82 2.87 -30.12
N PRO A 467 -4.95 3.69 -30.74
CA PRO A 467 -4.36 3.41 -32.05
C PRO A 467 -3.68 2.04 -32.11
N GLY A 468 -3.78 1.36 -33.26
CA GLY A 468 -3.17 0.05 -33.49
C GLY A 468 -3.75 -1.08 -32.62
N SER A 469 -4.90 -0.89 -31.97
CA SER A 469 -5.48 -1.89 -31.07
C SER A 469 -7.01 -1.99 -31.13
N HIS A 470 -7.53 -3.06 -30.52
CA HIS A 470 -8.96 -3.24 -30.24
C HIS A 470 -9.35 -2.80 -28.82
N ARG A 471 -8.53 -1.93 -28.20
CA ARG A 471 -8.75 -1.43 -26.85
C ARG A 471 -9.33 -0.03 -26.88
N TYR A 472 -10.10 0.29 -25.87
CA TYR A 472 -10.66 1.59 -25.60
C TYR A 472 -10.14 2.12 -24.27
N ARG A 473 -9.94 3.43 -24.19
CA ARG A 473 -9.59 4.15 -22.96
C ARG A 473 -10.71 5.12 -22.62
N ILE A 474 -10.98 5.31 -21.34
CA ILE A 474 -11.95 6.30 -20.88
C ILE A 474 -11.28 7.67 -20.90
N THR A 475 -11.98 8.67 -21.45
CA THR A 475 -11.51 10.06 -21.45
C THR A 475 -11.69 10.65 -20.06
N GLU A 476 -10.97 11.73 -19.75
CA GLU A 476 -11.16 12.42 -18.47
C GLU A 476 -12.59 12.94 -18.31
N THR A 477 -13.11 13.63 -19.33
CA THR A 477 -14.50 14.10 -19.36
C THR A 477 -15.49 12.94 -19.22
N GLY A 478 -15.26 11.83 -19.92
CA GLY A 478 -16.08 10.63 -19.83
C GLY A 478 -16.15 10.02 -18.43
N ALA A 479 -15.02 10.00 -17.71
CA ALA A 479 -14.98 9.54 -16.34
C ALA A 479 -15.78 10.45 -15.40
N ARG A 480 -15.62 11.78 -15.51
CA ARG A 480 -16.40 12.76 -14.72
C ARG A 480 -17.90 12.63 -14.99
N LEU A 481 -18.29 12.52 -16.26
CA LEU A 481 -19.67 12.34 -16.70
C LEU A 481 -20.30 11.05 -16.20
N ALA A 482 -19.56 9.93 -16.28
CA ALA A 482 -20.04 8.64 -15.79
C ALA A 482 -20.29 8.68 -14.28
N VAL A 483 -19.37 9.28 -13.51
CA VAL A 483 -19.54 9.48 -12.07
C VAL A 483 -20.73 10.39 -11.76
N LEU A 484 -20.89 11.51 -12.47
CA LEU A 484 -22.02 12.41 -12.29
C LEU A 484 -23.36 11.70 -12.50
N TYR A 485 -23.50 10.95 -13.60
CA TYR A 485 -24.72 10.17 -13.90
C TYR A 485 -25.09 9.24 -12.75
N LEU A 486 -24.10 8.51 -12.23
CA LEU A 486 -24.32 7.57 -11.13
C LEU A 486 -24.65 8.28 -9.82
N ARG A 487 -24.02 9.43 -9.54
CA ARG A 487 -24.30 10.23 -8.35
C ARG A 487 -25.72 10.77 -8.35
N ILE A 488 -26.11 11.45 -9.42
CA ILE A 488 -27.46 12.02 -9.56
C ILE A 488 -28.49 10.90 -9.47
N TYR A 489 -28.26 9.77 -10.15
CA TYR A 489 -29.19 8.64 -10.06
C TYR A 489 -29.26 8.01 -8.67
N ALA A 490 -28.12 7.71 -8.04
CA ALA A 490 -28.07 7.00 -6.77
C ALA A 490 -28.50 7.86 -5.56
N ARG A 491 -28.23 9.17 -5.60
CA ARG A 491 -28.50 10.09 -4.48
C ARG A 491 -29.74 10.96 -4.68
N GLY A 492 -30.10 11.26 -5.93
CA GLY A 492 -31.29 12.04 -6.27
C GLY A 492 -32.46 11.16 -6.68
N PHE A 493 -32.38 10.58 -7.88
CA PHE A 493 -33.52 9.89 -8.50
C PHE A 493 -33.96 8.63 -7.78
N ARG A 494 -33.03 7.73 -7.43
CA ARG A 494 -33.39 6.45 -6.82
C ARG A 494 -34.03 6.62 -5.44
N PRO A 495 -33.51 7.43 -4.52
CA PRO A 495 -34.17 7.68 -3.24
C PRO A 495 -35.55 8.32 -3.43
N ALA A 496 -35.68 9.33 -4.29
CA ALA A 496 -36.96 9.96 -4.58
C ALA A 496 -37.98 8.98 -5.18
N ALA A 497 -37.57 8.16 -6.15
CA ALA A 497 -38.42 7.16 -6.80
C ALA A 497 -38.70 5.92 -5.92
N SER A 498 -37.95 5.73 -4.84
CA SER A 498 -38.18 4.65 -3.87
C SER A 498 -39.11 5.07 -2.72
N LEU A 499 -39.56 6.34 -2.70
CA LEU A 499 -40.58 6.79 -1.76
C LEU A 499 -41.92 6.13 -2.11
N PRO A 500 -42.66 5.61 -1.12
CA PRO A 500 -43.97 5.01 -1.38
C PRO A 500 -44.93 6.06 -1.96
N THR A 501 -45.71 5.67 -2.96
CA THR A 501 -46.74 6.52 -3.61
C THR A 501 -47.84 6.95 -2.64
N SER A 502 -47.96 6.28 -1.49
CA SER A 502 -48.91 6.58 -0.41
C SER A 502 -48.26 7.32 0.75
N GLY A 503 -48.34 8.65 0.71
CA GLY A 503 -48.80 9.53 1.81
C GLY A 503 -48.29 9.35 3.25
N THR A 504 -47.15 8.72 3.52
CA THR A 504 -46.62 8.76 4.89
C THR A 504 -46.10 10.17 5.20
N ARG A 505 -46.49 10.73 6.34
CA ARG A 505 -46.02 12.05 6.81
C ARG A 505 -44.49 12.17 6.78
N ARG A 506 -43.78 11.06 7.01
CA ARG A 506 -42.31 10.98 6.90
C ARG A 506 -41.80 11.08 5.46
N GLY A 507 -42.48 10.49 4.48
CA GLY A 507 -42.13 10.61 3.06
C GLY A 507 -42.31 12.04 2.55
N ALA A 508 -43.43 12.68 2.90
CA ALA A 508 -43.69 14.09 2.58
C ALA A 508 -42.64 15.03 3.20
N GLN A 509 -42.34 14.87 4.50
CA GLN A 509 -41.29 15.65 5.17
C GLN A 509 -39.89 15.41 4.59
N ALA A 510 -39.59 14.19 4.15
CA ALA A 510 -38.31 13.90 3.49
C ALA A 510 -38.21 14.60 2.13
N PHE A 511 -39.31 14.64 1.38
CA PHE A 511 -39.39 15.34 0.10
C PHE A 511 -39.32 16.87 0.26
N GLU A 512 -40.02 17.45 1.24
CA GLU A 512 -39.93 18.89 1.57
C GLU A 512 -38.50 19.31 1.95
N ARG A 513 -37.78 18.47 2.71
CA ARG A 513 -36.37 18.72 3.02
C ARG A 513 -35.48 18.68 1.78
N LEU A 514 -35.76 17.77 0.84
CA LEU A 514 -35.05 17.70 -0.43
C LEU A 514 -35.32 18.96 -1.27
N ASP A 515 -36.58 19.39 -1.34
CA ASP A 515 -36.99 20.59 -2.09
C ASP A 515 -36.38 21.88 -1.50
N ALA A 516 -36.38 22.02 -0.17
CA ALA A 516 -35.71 23.13 0.50
C ALA A 516 -34.19 23.13 0.27
N ALA A 517 -33.56 21.95 0.28
CA ALA A 517 -32.13 21.81 -0.02
C ALA A 517 -31.82 22.16 -1.48
N LEU A 518 -32.66 21.74 -2.44
CA LEU A 518 -32.54 22.09 -3.85
C LEU A 518 -32.73 23.59 -4.07
N THR A 519 -33.73 24.20 -3.42
CA THR A 519 -33.96 25.66 -3.49
C THR A 519 -32.75 26.43 -2.98
N LYS A 520 -32.20 26.03 -1.84
CA LYS A 520 -30.98 26.63 -1.28
C LYS A 520 -29.79 26.46 -2.23
N PHE A 521 -29.59 25.27 -2.79
CA PHE A 521 -28.55 25.01 -3.79
C PHE A 521 -28.71 25.91 -5.02
N LEU A 522 -29.92 26.05 -5.57
CA LEU A 522 -30.19 26.91 -6.72
C LEU A 522 -29.91 28.40 -6.41
N GLN A 523 -30.20 28.84 -5.17
CA GLN A 523 -29.83 30.19 -4.71
C GLN A 523 -28.31 30.37 -4.65
N GLU A 524 -27.58 29.39 -4.10
CA GLU A 524 -26.11 29.41 -4.05
C GLU A 524 -25.50 29.41 -5.45
N VAL A 525 -26.00 28.59 -6.39
CA VAL A 525 -25.54 28.58 -7.79
C VAL A 525 -25.76 29.92 -8.48
N ARG A 526 -26.92 30.57 -8.27
CA ARG A 526 -27.22 31.90 -8.81
C ARG A 526 -26.36 33.02 -8.22
N LEU A 527 -25.73 32.81 -7.07
CA LEU A 527 -24.81 33.77 -6.47
C LEU A 527 -23.37 33.59 -7.00
N VAL A 528 -23.06 32.44 -7.62
CA VAL A 528 -21.74 32.09 -8.15
C VAL A 528 -21.67 32.27 -9.67
N ALA A 529 -22.80 32.16 -10.37
CA ALA A 529 -22.97 32.52 -11.78
C ALA A 529 -23.18 34.03 -11.94
#